data_AF-A0A7T5RRG9-F1
#
_entry.id   AF-A0A7T5RRG9-F1
#
_cell.length_a   1.000
_cell.length_b   1.000
_cell.length_c   1.000
_cell.angle_alpha   90.00
_cell.angle_beta   90.00
_cell.angle_gamma   90.00
#
_symmetry.space_group_name_H-M   'P 1'
#
loop_
_entity.id
_entity.type
_entity.pdbx_description
1 polymer ?
#
loop_
_entity_poly.entity_id
_entity_poly.type
_entity_poly.pdbx_seq_one_letter_code
_entity_poly.pdbx_strand_id
1 'polypeptide(L)'
;MPLPEDQEKETPRAKRQHIRRTEADARRWADKFREGKSMLRIAQEDGTDPKLVSDWLRRLGITTKQGSHRVSQPTLSLGAEVVELAMMGTAKVEALIRERVWGVSASGIGLSQLDKFCKFVVMHSEGKGVEETAGVLGVHRSTILGWRSGEDLPYLMKVAVVAKSKHLEPGWKILPIHLGSGGNTQSDWVEVPESIRVFDDLARVVAQLPFLQEAKELADGFGIKTLDEIRLDLVGYLLAMMSGDSSKSGGIQERFASMGLDLQLSLKRNSNERLGKYVCMCANTIGIKMKRISDKQPTGDSKYSQTPTGAYRWVSERSPLLAWMFSVCMGLGWEERTSYDPLKMDWIFSAPFSFRLRFVQGLADSDAGVKPSEVVVTSVPNAEFVTKLLLSLGMTSAHTIIEGGVPLRTMVNRREASHLPIFNEHVKGYRYDALVKEGIRPSKYGI
;
A
#
# COMPACT_ATOMS: atom_id res chain seq x y z
N MET A 1 -28.51 16.64 -64.87
CA MET A 1 -28.00 18.03 -64.81
C MET A 1 -26.56 17.97 -64.28
N PRO A 2 -25.54 18.36 -65.06
CA PRO A 2 -24.18 18.44 -64.56
C PRO A 2 -23.93 19.77 -63.84
N LEU A 3 -23.09 19.72 -62.80
CA LEU A 3 -22.64 20.87 -62.00
C LEU A 3 -21.63 21.74 -62.78
N PRO A 4 -21.49 23.04 -62.45
CA PRO A 4 -20.61 23.96 -63.17
C PRO A 4 -19.12 23.69 -62.86
N GLU A 5 -18.28 23.80 -63.88
CA GLU A 5 -16.82 23.81 -63.77
C GLU A 5 -16.36 25.09 -63.06
N ASP A 6 -15.76 24.93 -61.87
CA ASP A 6 -15.03 25.98 -61.18
C ASP A 6 -13.70 26.24 -61.90
N GLN A 7 -13.62 27.38 -62.60
CA GLN A 7 -12.37 27.90 -63.14
C GLN A 7 -11.57 28.59 -62.03
N GLU A 8 -10.55 27.90 -61.50
CA GLU A 8 -9.51 28.48 -60.66
C GLU A 8 -8.73 29.55 -61.47
N LYS A 9 -8.89 30.81 -61.09
CA LYS A 9 -8.05 31.91 -61.58
C LYS A 9 -6.66 31.80 -60.93
N GLU A 10 -5.68 31.30 -61.68
CA GLU A 10 -4.27 31.37 -61.31
C GLU A 10 -3.82 32.84 -61.16
N THR A 11 -3.57 33.26 -59.92
CA THR A 11 -2.85 34.51 -59.64
C THR A 11 -1.40 34.43 -60.18
N PRO A 12 -0.89 35.47 -60.87
CA PRO A 12 0.46 35.44 -61.44
C PRO A 12 1.50 35.35 -60.33
N ARG A 13 2.31 34.28 -60.32
CA ARG A 13 3.49 34.18 -59.44
C ARG A 13 4.48 35.28 -59.81
N ALA A 14 4.61 36.28 -58.95
CA ALA A 14 5.63 37.32 -59.05
C ALA A 14 7.01 36.68 -59.22
N LYS A 15 7.72 37.03 -60.30
CA LYS A 15 9.11 36.60 -60.57
C LYS A 15 9.98 37.05 -59.39
N ARG A 16 10.37 36.11 -58.52
CA ARG A 16 11.33 36.35 -57.44
C ARG A 16 12.66 36.79 -58.06
N GLN A 17 13.00 38.07 -57.92
CA GLN A 17 14.34 38.57 -58.25
C GLN A 17 15.36 37.80 -57.41
N HIS A 18 16.29 37.12 -58.09
CA HIS A 18 17.40 36.42 -57.44
C HIS A 18 18.37 37.47 -56.87
N ILE A 19 18.13 37.88 -55.62
CA ILE A 19 19.08 38.73 -54.88
C ILE A 19 20.32 37.89 -54.60
N ARG A 20 21.45 38.24 -55.23
CA ARG A 20 22.76 37.64 -54.97
C ARG A 20 23.23 38.14 -53.60
N ARG A 21 23.16 37.28 -52.58
CA ARG A 21 23.62 37.61 -51.22
C ARG A 21 25.15 37.64 -51.17
N THR A 22 25.68 38.58 -50.40
CA THR A 22 27.11 38.90 -50.34
C THR A 22 27.75 38.40 -49.05
N GLU A 23 29.08 38.39 -48.99
CA GLU A 23 29.81 38.09 -47.75
C GLU A 23 29.50 39.09 -46.63
N ALA A 24 29.15 40.34 -46.99
CA ALA A 24 28.69 41.36 -46.04
C ALA A 24 27.37 40.97 -45.36
N ASP A 25 26.43 40.37 -46.11
CA ASP A 25 25.20 39.83 -45.52
C ASP A 25 25.50 38.69 -44.54
N ALA A 26 26.45 37.82 -44.89
CA ALA A 26 26.86 36.71 -44.04
C ALA A 26 27.51 37.18 -42.73
N ARG A 27 28.34 38.23 -42.76
CA ARG A 27 28.91 38.85 -41.56
C ARG A 27 27.84 39.49 -40.68
N ARG A 28 26.87 40.20 -41.29
CA ARG A 28 25.71 40.74 -40.55
C ARG A 28 24.90 39.63 -39.88
N TRP A 29 24.68 38.50 -40.55
CA TRP A 29 24.02 37.34 -39.97
C TRP A 29 24.82 36.73 -38.82
N ALA A 30 26.15 36.66 -38.96
CA ALA A 30 27.04 36.20 -37.90
C ALA A 30 26.95 37.07 -36.64
N ASP A 31 26.91 38.39 -36.79
CA ASP A 31 26.78 39.31 -35.65
C ASP A 31 25.41 39.18 -34.97
N LYS A 32 24.32 39.18 -35.76
CA LYS A 32 22.97 38.90 -35.23
C LYS A 32 22.89 37.55 -34.51
N PHE A 33 23.59 36.53 -35.01
CA PHE A 33 23.62 35.20 -34.41
C PHE A 33 24.42 35.19 -33.09
N ARG A 34 25.54 35.92 -33.02
CA ARG A 34 26.32 36.10 -31.78
C ARG A 34 25.56 36.89 -30.71
N GLU A 35 24.70 37.81 -31.12
CA GLU A 35 23.75 38.54 -30.26
C GLU A 35 22.58 37.65 -29.77
N GLY A 36 22.54 36.37 -30.15
CA GLY A 36 21.55 35.40 -29.68
C GLY A 36 20.27 35.33 -30.53
N LYS A 37 20.21 35.98 -31.70
CA LYS A 37 19.06 35.81 -32.63
C LYS A 37 19.12 34.45 -33.31
N SER A 38 17.96 33.80 -33.44
CA SER A 38 17.86 32.52 -34.16
C SER A 38 18.00 32.69 -35.67
N MET A 39 18.49 31.65 -36.36
CA MET A 39 18.60 31.65 -37.83
C MET A 39 17.26 31.91 -38.52
N LEU A 40 16.14 31.41 -37.97
CA LEU A 40 14.79 31.68 -38.47
C LEU A 40 14.41 33.16 -38.37
N ARG A 41 14.72 33.81 -37.25
CA ARG A 41 14.45 35.24 -37.06
C ARG A 41 15.32 36.09 -37.97
N ILE A 42 16.60 35.75 -38.11
CA ILE A 42 17.51 36.40 -39.07
C ILE A 42 16.98 36.24 -40.49
N ALA A 43 16.51 35.04 -40.83
CA ALA A 43 15.96 34.74 -42.14
C ALA A 43 14.66 35.50 -42.43
N GLN A 44 13.77 35.61 -41.45
CA GLN A 44 12.52 36.37 -41.55
C GLN A 44 12.78 37.88 -41.64
N GLU A 45 13.67 38.43 -40.81
CA GLU A 45 14.04 39.86 -40.83
C GLU A 45 14.66 40.26 -42.18
N ASP A 46 15.47 39.38 -42.77
CA ASP A 46 16.23 39.68 -43.98
C ASP A 46 15.56 39.12 -45.26
N GLY A 47 14.36 38.55 -45.14
CA GLY A 47 13.58 38.00 -46.26
C GLY A 47 14.33 36.91 -47.02
N THR A 48 14.97 35.98 -46.31
CA THR A 48 15.80 34.91 -46.87
C THR A 48 15.41 33.53 -46.36
N ASP A 49 15.92 32.47 -47.00
CA ASP A 49 15.74 31.10 -46.55
C ASP A 49 16.63 30.83 -45.31
N PRO A 50 16.10 30.26 -44.21
CA PRO A 50 16.87 29.85 -43.03
C PRO A 50 18.04 28.91 -43.35
N LYS A 51 17.89 28.04 -44.36
CA LYS A 51 18.96 27.16 -44.85
C LYS A 51 20.13 27.96 -45.42
N LEU A 52 19.84 29.03 -46.15
CA LEU A 52 20.87 29.92 -46.70
C LEU A 52 21.66 30.62 -45.59
N VAL A 53 20.97 31.08 -44.54
CA VAL A 53 21.62 31.67 -43.36
C VAL A 53 22.53 30.64 -42.68
N SER A 54 22.05 29.41 -42.49
CA SER A 54 22.85 28.32 -41.89
C SER A 54 24.10 27.99 -42.70
N ASP A 55 23.98 27.89 -44.03
CA ASP A 55 25.10 27.56 -44.91
C ASP A 55 26.19 28.64 -44.87
N TRP A 56 25.79 29.92 -44.83
CA TRP A 56 26.72 31.04 -44.73
C TRP A 56 27.40 31.14 -43.35
N LEU A 57 26.66 30.92 -42.26
CA LEU A 57 27.24 30.86 -40.92
C LEU A 57 28.29 29.74 -40.81
N ARG A 58 28.00 28.57 -41.40
CA ARG A 58 28.95 27.45 -41.45
C ARG A 58 30.21 27.79 -42.25
N ARG A 59 30.07 28.49 -43.39
CA ARG A 59 31.22 28.98 -44.19
C ARG A 59 32.10 29.97 -43.41
N LEU A 60 31.53 30.72 -42.49
CA LEU A 60 32.25 31.63 -41.60
C LEU A 60 32.86 30.92 -40.36
N GLY A 61 32.83 29.58 -40.32
CA GLY A 61 33.37 28.80 -39.20
C GLY A 61 32.51 28.87 -37.94
N ILE A 62 31.30 29.42 -38.01
CA ILE A 62 30.38 29.46 -36.88
C ILE A 62 29.70 28.10 -36.79
N THR A 63 29.98 27.38 -35.71
CA THR A 63 29.37 26.08 -35.42
C THR A 63 27.90 26.26 -35.11
N THR A 64 27.07 26.30 -36.16
CA THR A 64 25.61 26.23 -36.03
C THR A 64 25.27 24.82 -35.59
N LYS A 65 25.14 24.58 -34.27
CA LYS A 65 24.46 23.36 -33.81
C LYS A 65 23.02 23.46 -34.30
N GLN A 66 22.68 22.76 -35.39
CA GLN A 66 21.29 22.43 -35.68
C GLN A 66 20.77 21.70 -34.42
N GLY A 67 20.01 22.39 -33.58
CA GLY A 67 19.43 21.77 -32.38
C GLY A 67 19.26 22.67 -31.17
N SER A 68 20.12 23.66 -30.93
CA SER A 68 19.98 24.52 -29.73
C SER A 68 19.07 25.72 -29.99
N HIS A 69 17.87 25.45 -30.50
CA HIS A 69 16.78 26.41 -30.43
C HIS A 69 16.14 26.27 -29.05
N ARG A 70 16.00 27.38 -28.31
CA ARG A 70 14.95 27.45 -27.29
C ARG A 70 13.63 27.33 -28.03
N VAL A 71 13.11 26.11 -28.10
CA VAL A 71 11.78 25.86 -28.60
C VAL A 71 10.84 26.44 -27.56
N SER A 72 9.90 27.29 -27.97
CA SER A 72 8.83 27.74 -27.08
C SER A 72 8.15 26.50 -26.53
N GLN A 73 8.37 26.20 -25.26
CA GLN A 73 7.82 25.00 -24.64
C GLN A 73 6.38 25.28 -24.24
N PRO A 74 5.41 24.46 -24.69
CA PRO A 74 4.10 24.41 -24.04
C PRO A 74 4.25 24.32 -22.52
N THR A 75 3.38 24.99 -21.79
CA THR A 75 3.30 24.89 -20.33
C THR A 75 3.20 23.43 -19.90
N LEU A 76 3.88 23.08 -18.82
CA LEU A 76 3.74 21.75 -18.21
C LEU A 76 2.30 21.61 -17.70
N SER A 77 1.61 20.53 -18.06
CA SER A 77 0.32 20.17 -17.45
C SER A 77 0.52 19.50 -16.09
N LEU A 78 1.46 20.03 -15.30
CA LEU A 78 1.81 19.54 -13.97
C LEU A 78 1.24 20.49 -12.92
N GLY A 79 0.74 19.93 -11.82
CA GLY A 79 0.37 20.74 -10.66
C GLY A 79 1.58 21.47 -10.09
N ALA A 80 1.36 22.66 -9.50
CA ALA A 80 2.42 23.50 -8.95
C ALA A 80 3.28 22.74 -7.92
N GLU A 81 2.66 21.90 -7.09
CA GLU A 81 3.34 21.08 -6.08
C GLU A 81 4.30 20.06 -6.70
N VAL A 82 3.95 19.47 -7.84
CA VAL A 82 4.80 18.51 -8.57
C VAL A 82 6.05 19.21 -9.08
N VAL A 83 5.88 20.39 -9.68
CA VAL A 83 6.99 21.20 -10.20
C VAL A 83 7.91 21.61 -9.05
N GLU A 84 7.34 22.09 -7.94
CA GLU A 84 8.11 22.48 -6.76
C GLU A 84 8.91 21.30 -6.18
N LEU A 85 8.28 20.15 -5.98
CA LEU A 85 8.96 18.93 -5.52
C LEU A 85 10.06 18.49 -6.49
N ALA A 86 9.81 18.52 -7.80
CA ALA A 86 10.81 18.17 -8.80
C ALA A 86 12.03 19.10 -8.74
N MET A 87 11.80 20.40 -8.51
CA MET A 87 12.84 21.42 -8.39
C MET A 87 13.66 21.29 -7.09
N MET A 88 13.11 20.69 -6.04
CA MET A 88 13.87 20.36 -4.82
C MET A 88 14.94 19.28 -5.06
N GLY A 89 14.76 18.46 -6.11
CA GLY A 89 15.67 17.38 -6.48
C GLY A 89 15.42 16.06 -5.74
N THR A 90 15.94 14.98 -6.32
CA THR A 90 15.71 13.58 -5.92
C THR A 90 15.93 13.33 -4.43
N ALA A 91 17.05 13.79 -3.88
CA ALA A 91 17.44 13.52 -2.49
C ALA A 91 16.46 14.12 -1.47
N LYS A 92 15.96 15.34 -1.72
CA LYS A 92 14.99 15.99 -0.82
C LYS A 92 13.61 15.34 -0.92
N VAL A 93 13.21 14.94 -2.12
CA VAL A 93 11.96 14.20 -2.33
C VAL A 93 12.01 12.84 -1.63
N GLU A 94 13.13 12.10 -1.76
CA GLU A 94 13.32 10.84 -1.04
C GLU A 94 13.28 11.03 0.47
N ALA A 95 13.95 12.05 1.00
CA ALA A 95 13.94 12.36 2.43
C ALA A 95 12.51 12.65 2.93
N LEU A 96 11.75 13.46 2.21
CA LEU A 96 10.34 13.75 2.52
C LEU A 96 9.51 12.46 2.57
N ILE A 97 9.65 11.61 1.55
CA ILE A 97 8.93 10.33 1.48
C ILE A 97 9.28 9.44 2.68
N ARG A 98 10.58 9.28 2.99
CA ARG A 98 11.05 8.44 4.10
C ARG A 98 10.57 8.94 5.47
N GLU A 99 10.52 10.26 5.64
CA GLU A 99 10.02 10.91 6.85
C GLU A 99 8.50 10.73 7.00
N ARG A 100 7.75 10.87 5.90
CA ARG A 100 6.28 11.02 5.96
C ARG A 100 5.49 9.77 5.63
N VAL A 101 6.07 8.76 4.99
CA VAL A 101 5.33 7.63 4.42
C VAL A 101 5.79 6.33 5.04
N TRP A 102 4.85 5.53 5.54
CA TRP A 102 5.17 4.24 6.13
C TRP A 102 5.32 3.16 5.04
N GLY A 103 6.36 2.33 5.17
CA GLY A 103 6.53 1.12 4.37
C GLY A 103 6.83 1.32 2.89
N VAL A 104 7.08 2.54 2.41
CA VAL A 104 7.53 2.78 1.04
C VAL A 104 9.00 2.44 0.88
N SER A 105 9.33 1.75 -0.21
CA SER A 105 10.70 1.43 -0.61
C SER A 105 11.09 2.31 -1.79
N ALA A 106 12.23 2.97 -1.69
CA ALA A 106 12.82 3.73 -2.78
C ALA A 106 13.77 2.83 -3.58
N SER A 107 13.21 1.91 -4.38
CA SER A 107 14.03 0.99 -5.18
C SER A 107 14.99 1.74 -6.10
N GLY A 108 16.12 1.13 -6.45
CA GLY A 108 17.09 1.75 -7.36
C GLY A 108 16.47 2.16 -8.71
N ILE A 109 15.51 1.38 -9.21
CA ILE A 109 14.74 1.71 -10.41
C ILE A 109 13.83 2.92 -10.15
N GLY A 110 13.11 2.94 -9.03
CA GLY A 110 12.26 4.06 -8.63
C GLY A 110 13.02 5.38 -8.46
N LEU A 111 14.16 5.33 -7.78
CA LEU A 111 15.05 6.49 -7.60
C LEU A 111 15.63 6.98 -8.92
N SER A 112 16.03 6.07 -9.81
CA SER A 112 16.50 6.44 -11.15
C SER A 112 15.40 7.12 -11.96
N GLN A 113 14.16 6.62 -11.92
CA GLN A 113 13.02 7.26 -12.59
C GLN A 113 12.71 8.63 -12.00
N LEU A 114 12.73 8.77 -10.67
CA LEU A 114 12.54 10.05 -9.98
C LEU A 114 13.62 11.06 -10.38
N ASP A 115 14.88 10.66 -10.41
CA ASP A 115 16.00 11.52 -10.82
C ASP A 115 15.86 12.03 -12.25
N LYS A 116 15.52 11.13 -13.17
CA LYS A 116 15.25 11.50 -14.56
C LYS A 116 14.07 12.46 -14.67
N PHE A 117 13.00 12.24 -13.89
CA PHE A 117 11.86 13.14 -13.86
C PHE A 117 12.21 14.53 -13.33
N CYS A 118 12.93 14.62 -12.20
CA CYS A 118 13.40 15.90 -11.66
C CYS A 118 14.25 16.67 -12.69
N LYS A 119 15.19 15.98 -13.36
CA LYS A 119 16.00 16.57 -14.43
C LYS A 119 15.16 17.01 -15.64
N PHE A 120 14.12 16.25 -16.00
CA PHE A 120 13.19 16.65 -17.04
C PHE A 120 12.53 17.99 -16.73
N VAL A 121 12.03 18.21 -15.51
CA VAL A 121 11.36 19.47 -15.14
C VAL A 121 12.35 20.66 -15.23
N VAL A 122 13.60 20.47 -14.79
CA VAL A 122 14.66 21.49 -14.95
C VAL A 122 14.94 21.77 -16.42
N MET A 123 15.19 20.74 -17.23
CA MET A 123 15.48 20.88 -18.66
C MET A 123 14.33 21.55 -19.43
N HIS A 124 13.08 21.24 -19.06
CA HIS A 124 11.91 21.88 -19.63
C HIS A 124 11.88 23.39 -19.30
N SER A 125 12.20 23.76 -18.06
CA SER A 125 12.29 25.18 -17.65
C SER A 125 13.40 25.95 -18.38
N GLU A 126 14.46 25.26 -18.82
CA GLU A 126 15.54 25.83 -19.64
C GLU A 126 15.16 25.99 -21.12
N GLY A 127 14.01 25.43 -21.53
CA GLY A 127 13.50 25.46 -22.90
C GLY A 127 13.96 24.31 -23.80
N LYS A 128 14.53 23.24 -23.24
CA LYS A 128 15.04 22.09 -24.01
C LYS A 128 13.91 21.28 -24.64
N GLY A 129 14.15 20.84 -25.88
CA GLY A 129 13.16 20.08 -26.67
C GLY A 129 12.90 18.67 -26.12
N VAL A 130 11.78 18.06 -26.53
CA VAL A 130 11.42 16.69 -26.11
C VAL A 130 12.46 15.67 -26.56
N GLU A 131 12.94 15.76 -27.81
CA GLU A 131 13.93 14.81 -28.36
C GLU A 131 15.29 14.94 -27.69
N GLU A 132 15.75 16.17 -27.48
CA GLU A 132 16.99 16.45 -26.72
C GLU A 132 16.89 15.90 -25.30
N THR A 133 15.77 16.17 -24.62
CA THR A 133 15.56 15.71 -23.24
C THR A 133 15.51 14.19 -23.16
N ALA A 134 14.82 13.53 -24.09
CA ALA A 134 14.79 12.08 -24.18
C ALA A 134 16.19 11.47 -24.38
N GLY A 135 17.00 12.07 -25.27
CA GLY A 135 18.36 11.64 -25.54
C GLY A 135 19.30 11.78 -24.33
N VAL A 136 19.24 12.93 -23.63
CA VAL A 136 20.07 13.18 -22.44
C VAL A 136 19.69 12.27 -21.26
N LEU A 137 18.40 12.04 -21.05
CA LEU A 137 17.91 11.22 -19.92
C LEU A 137 17.93 9.72 -20.21
N GLY A 138 18.21 9.32 -21.46
CA GLY A 138 18.15 7.93 -21.89
C GLY A 138 16.77 7.32 -21.64
N VAL A 139 15.71 7.99 -22.09
CA VAL A 139 14.32 7.53 -22.01
C VAL A 139 13.64 7.69 -23.36
N HIS A 140 12.53 6.97 -23.56
CA HIS A 140 11.77 7.09 -24.80
C HIS A 140 11.04 8.44 -24.89
N ARG A 141 10.84 8.95 -26.11
CA ARG A 141 10.13 10.21 -26.36
C ARG A 141 8.72 10.22 -25.74
N SER A 142 8.03 9.08 -25.78
CA SER A 142 6.68 8.95 -25.20
C SER A 142 6.68 9.15 -23.69
N THR A 143 7.74 8.76 -22.98
CA THR A 143 7.88 8.98 -21.53
C THR A 143 7.96 10.47 -21.22
N ILE A 144 8.74 11.24 -21.98
CA ILE A 144 8.81 12.70 -21.80
C ILE A 144 7.46 13.35 -22.08
N LEU A 145 6.73 12.89 -23.11
CA LEU A 145 5.39 13.39 -23.42
C LEU A 145 4.40 13.06 -22.29
N GLY A 146 4.44 11.85 -21.73
CA GLY A 146 3.61 11.45 -20.59
C GLY A 146 3.95 12.22 -19.31
N TRP A 147 5.22 12.56 -19.08
CA TRP A 147 5.63 13.44 -17.99
C TRP A 147 5.15 14.87 -18.18
N ARG A 148 5.16 15.36 -19.43
CA ARG A 148 4.68 16.70 -19.76
C ARG A 148 3.17 16.83 -19.57
N SER A 149 2.40 15.81 -19.94
CA SER A 149 0.93 15.78 -19.75
C SER A 149 0.51 15.49 -18.31
N GLY A 150 1.43 15.01 -17.46
CA GLY A 150 1.14 14.61 -16.09
C GLY A 150 0.51 13.21 -15.97
N GLU A 151 0.34 12.49 -17.08
CA GLU A 151 -0.29 11.17 -17.11
C GLU A 151 0.62 10.07 -16.54
N ASP A 152 1.95 10.20 -16.68
CA ASP A 152 2.92 9.16 -16.31
C ASP A 152 3.90 9.59 -15.22
N LEU A 153 3.40 10.19 -14.14
CA LEU A 153 4.27 10.55 -13.01
C LEU A 153 4.95 9.31 -12.39
N PRO A 154 6.27 9.35 -12.11
CA PRO A 154 6.93 8.31 -11.33
C PRO A 154 6.23 8.08 -9.99
N TYR A 155 6.16 6.83 -9.53
CA TYR A 155 5.40 6.51 -8.31
C TYR A 155 5.92 7.27 -7.08
N LEU A 156 7.23 7.45 -6.93
CA LEU A 156 7.78 8.24 -5.82
C LEU A 156 7.33 9.70 -5.88
N MET A 157 7.18 10.28 -7.07
CA MET A 157 6.64 11.63 -7.20
C MET A 157 5.16 11.68 -6.81
N LYS A 158 4.35 10.69 -7.23
CA LYS A 158 2.94 10.57 -6.80
C LYS A 158 2.82 10.49 -5.28
N VAL A 159 3.66 9.68 -4.64
CA VAL A 159 3.72 9.53 -3.19
C VAL A 159 4.16 10.82 -2.50
N ALA A 160 5.17 11.51 -3.04
CA ALA A 160 5.67 12.77 -2.47
C ALA A 160 4.62 13.89 -2.48
N VAL A 161 3.80 13.98 -3.52
CA VAL A 161 2.70 14.95 -3.60
C VAL A 161 1.70 14.71 -2.46
N VAL A 162 1.29 13.45 -2.25
CA VAL A 162 0.39 13.12 -1.14
C VAL A 162 1.05 13.40 0.21
N ALA A 163 2.32 13.02 0.38
CA ALA A 163 3.09 13.25 1.61
C ALA A 163 3.23 14.74 1.95
N LYS A 164 3.41 15.59 0.94
CA LYS A 164 3.54 17.04 1.12
C LYS A 164 2.22 17.71 1.52
N SER A 165 1.10 17.24 0.96
CA SER A 165 -0.22 17.84 1.22
C SER A 165 -0.79 17.54 2.61
N LYS A 166 -0.20 16.60 3.35
CA LYS A 166 -0.70 16.14 4.66
C LYS A 166 0.12 16.71 5.81
N HIS A 167 -0.56 17.37 6.74
CA HIS A 167 0.03 17.75 8.02
C HIS A 167 -0.03 16.55 8.98
N LEU A 168 1.14 16.07 9.43
CA LEU A 168 1.27 14.91 10.30
C LEU A 168 1.83 15.30 11.66
N GLU A 169 1.34 14.65 12.70
CA GLU A 169 1.91 14.73 14.03
C GLU A 169 3.28 14.03 14.09
N PRO A 170 4.18 14.46 15.00
CA PRO A 170 5.44 13.76 15.21
C PRO A 170 5.22 12.27 15.54
N GLY A 171 5.95 11.39 14.86
CA GLY A 171 5.80 9.93 14.99
C GLY A 171 4.63 9.33 14.20
N TRP A 172 3.94 10.13 13.37
CA TRP A 172 2.91 9.66 12.45
C TRP A 172 3.35 9.76 10.99
N LYS A 173 2.85 8.83 10.19
CA LYS A 173 3.12 8.69 8.76
C LYS A 173 1.83 8.46 8.00
N ILE A 174 1.83 8.73 6.70
CA ILE A 174 0.74 8.30 5.82
C ILE A 174 0.98 6.89 5.27
N LEU A 175 -0.11 6.18 5.04
CA LEU A 175 -0.14 4.81 4.54
C LEU A 175 -1.30 4.65 3.56
N PRO A 176 -1.09 4.11 2.34
CA PRO A 176 -2.19 3.76 1.46
C PRO A 176 -2.78 2.41 1.88
N ILE A 177 -4.11 2.29 1.92
CA ILE A 177 -4.76 1.01 2.24
C ILE A 177 -4.70 0.07 1.04
N HIS A 178 -4.88 0.61 -0.18
CA HIS A 178 -4.95 -0.18 -1.41
C HIS A 178 -3.79 0.15 -2.37
N LEU A 179 -3.27 -0.90 -2.99
CA LEU A 179 -2.25 -0.83 -4.03
C LEU A 179 -2.81 -1.43 -5.32
N GLY A 180 -2.72 -0.69 -6.44
CA GLY A 180 -2.95 -1.26 -7.76
C GLY A 180 -1.68 -1.86 -8.36
N SER A 181 -1.64 -2.00 -9.69
CA SER A 181 -0.61 -2.73 -10.46
C SER A 181 0.83 -2.53 -9.94
N GLY A 182 1.35 -3.50 -9.19
CA GLY A 182 2.70 -3.47 -8.61
C GLY A 182 2.98 -2.26 -7.70
N GLY A 183 1.96 -1.67 -7.08
CA GLY A 183 2.08 -0.48 -6.25
C GLY A 183 2.35 0.82 -7.01
N ASN A 184 2.04 0.90 -8.32
CA ASN A 184 2.14 2.15 -9.09
C ASN A 184 0.99 3.13 -8.82
N THR A 185 -0.16 2.60 -8.44
CA THR A 185 -1.33 3.38 -8.00
C THR A 185 -1.58 3.08 -6.53
N GLN A 186 -1.89 4.12 -5.78
CA GLN A 186 -2.16 4.06 -4.34
C GLN A 186 -3.42 4.88 -4.05
N SER A 187 -4.30 4.37 -3.21
CA SER A 187 -5.54 5.06 -2.82
C SER A 187 -5.81 4.90 -1.33
N ASP A 188 -6.78 5.67 -0.85
CA ASP A 188 -7.33 5.56 0.50
C ASP A 188 -6.25 5.72 1.57
N TRP A 189 -5.57 6.86 1.51
CA TRP A 189 -4.47 7.20 2.39
C TRP A 189 -4.96 7.55 3.79
N VAL A 190 -4.36 6.91 4.79
CA VAL A 190 -4.64 7.14 6.22
C VAL A 190 -3.38 7.48 6.98
N GLU A 191 -3.54 8.14 8.11
CA GLU A 191 -2.47 8.43 9.06
C GLU A 191 -2.31 7.26 10.01
N VAL A 192 -1.08 6.80 10.17
CA VAL A 192 -0.68 5.71 11.06
C VAL A 192 0.53 6.11 11.90
N PRO A 193 0.60 5.70 13.17
CA PRO A 193 1.78 5.93 13.99
C PRO A 193 2.90 4.94 13.61
N GLU A 194 4.14 5.33 13.89
CA GLU A 194 5.31 4.44 13.77
C GLU A 194 5.35 3.38 14.87
N SER A 195 4.71 3.64 16.01
CA SER A 195 4.57 2.72 17.15
C SER A 195 3.23 2.96 17.87
N ILE A 196 2.58 1.90 18.37
CA ILE A 196 1.41 2.04 19.24
C ILE A 196 1.91 2.29 20.66
N ARG A 197 1.67 3.49 21.20
CA ARG A 197 2.05 3.85 22.58
C ARG A 197 0.88 3.65 23.53
N VAL A 198 -0.32 3.97 23.05
CA VAL A 198 -1.59 3.83 23.78
C VAL A 198 -2.66 3.28 22.85
N PHE A 199 -3.71 2.69 23.42
CA PHE A 199 -4.83 2.15 22.64
C PHE A 199 -5.47 3.18 21.71
N ASP A 200 -5.52 4.45 22.12
CA ASP A 200 -6.11 5.53 21.33
C ASP A 200 -5.37 5.77 19.99
N ASP A 201 -4.08 5.45 19.90
CA ASP A 201 -3.33 5.50 18.64
C ASP A 201 -3.97 4.54 17.61
N LEU A 202 -4.30 3.30 18.02
CA LEU A 202 -5.01 2.33 17.17
C LEU A 202 -6.44 2.80 16.86
N ALA A 203 -7.15 3.33 17.86
CA ALA A 203 -8.51 3.81 17.68
C ALA A 203 -8.60 4.91 16.62
N ARG A 204 -7.65 5.85 16.63
CA ARG A 204 -7.53 6.92 15.62
C ARG A 204 -7.24 6.37 14.23
N VAL A 205 -6.42 5.33 14.08
CA VAL A 205 -6.20 4.67 12.78
C VAL A 205 -7.52 4.07 12.29
N VAL A 206 -8.17 3.26 13.12
CA VAL A 206 -9.41 2.54 12.75
C VAL A 206 -10.54 3.49 12.40
N ALA A 207 -10.65 4.65 13.05
CA ALA A 207 -11.66 5.67 12.75
C ALA A 207 -11.55 6.25 11.32
N GLN A 208 -10.37 6.22 10.69
CA GLN A 208 -10.15 6.72 9.34
C GLN A 208 -10.51 5.68 8.25
N LEU A 209 -10.59 4.41 8.62
CA LEU A 209 -10.71 3.32 7.64
C LEU A 209 -12.14 3.26 7.07
N PRO A 210 -12.31 2.93 5.79
CA PRO A 210 -13.63 2.67 5.22
C PRO A 210 -14.15 1.29 5.65
N PHE A 211 -15.46 1.10 5.54
CA PHE A 211 -16.12 -0.20 5.69
C PHE A 211 -16.50 -0.73 4.32
N LEU A 212 -16.30 -2.03 4.07
CA LEU A 212 -16.85 -2.67 2.88
C LEU A 212 -18.32 -3.05 3.11
N GLN A 213 -19.15 -2.97 2.07
CA GLN A 213 -20.57 -3.29 2.17
C GLN A 213 -20.80 -4.76 2.58
N GLU A 214 -19.92 -5.65 2.11
CA GLU A 214 -19.90 -7.08 2.45
C GLU A 214 -19.71 -7.31 3.95
N ALA A 215 -19.09 -6.37 4.69
CA ALA A 215 -18.99 -6.49 6.15
C ALA A 215 -20.37 -6.40 6.82
N LYS A 216 -21.25 -5.52 6.32
CA LYS A 216 -22.61 -5.33 6.86
C LYS A 216 -23.48 -6.56 6.60
N GLU A 217 -23.41 -7.10 5.39
CA GLU A 217 -24.13 -8.33 5.00
C GLU A 217 -23.71 -9.53 5.87
N LEU A 218 -22.41 -9.64 6.16
CA LEU A 218 -21.90 -10.66 7.07
C LEU A 218 -22.36 -10.43 8.52
N ALA A 219 -22.34 -9.19 8.99
CA ALA A 219 -22.74 -8.80 10.34
C ALA A 219 -24.18 -9.22 10.66
N ASP A 220 -25.09 -9.05 9.71
CA ASP A 220 -26.49 -9.50 9.84
C ASP A 220 -26.57 -11.02 10.08
N GLY A 221 -25.75 -11.82 9.39
CA GLY A 221 -25.65 -13.28 9.59
C GLY A 221 -25.09 -13.70 10.96
N PHE A 222 -24.47 -12.77 11.68
CA PHE A 222 -24.00 -12.93 13.07
C PHE A 222 -24.90 -12.24 14.10
N GLY A 223 -25.99 -11.59 13.67
CA GLY A 223 -26.90 -10.84 14.54
C GLY A 223 -26.29 -9.58 15.13
N ILE A 224 -25.25 -9.03 14.49
CA ILE A 224 -24.57 -7.81 14.90
C ILE A 224 -25.29 -6.62 14.27
N LYS A 225 -25.96 -5.81 15.09
CA LYS A 225 -26.77 -4.67 14.62
C LYS A 225 -25.96 -3.41 14.35
N THR A 226 -24.91 -3.18 15.14
CA THR A 226 -24.14 -1.93 15.16
C THR A 226 -22.66 -2.24 14.97
N LEU A 227 -22.26 -2.38 13.71
CA LEU A 227 -20.87 -2.70 13.36
C LEU A 227 -19.88 -1.63 13.84
N ASP A 228 -20.30 -0.36 13.82
CA ASP A 228 -19.47 0.78 14.24
C ASP A 228 -19.11 0.72 15.73
N GLU A 229 -20.05 0.27 16.58
CA GLU A 229 -19.86 0.20 18.04
C GLU A 229 -18.84 -0.88 18.43
N ILE A 230 -18.77 -1.97 17.67
CA ILE A 230 -17.86 -3.10 17.94
C ILE A 230 -16.66 -3.13 17.00
N ARG A 231 -16.45 -2.09 16.19
CA ARG A 231 -15.43 -2.10 15.14
C ARG A 231 -14.03 -2.37 15.69
N LEU A 232 -13.67 -1.71 16.80
CA LEU A 232 -12.38 -1.92 17.45
C LEU A 232 -12.24 -3.34 17.99
N ASP A 233 -13.30 -3.88 18.59
CA ASP A 233 -13.34 -5.26 19.07
C ASP A 233 -13.09 -6.27 17.93
N LEU A 234 -13.66 -6.02 16.75
CA LEU A 234 -13.42 -6.85 15.56
C LEU A 234 -11.98 -6.75 15.06
N VAL A 235 -11.34 -5.58 15.18
CA VAL A 235 -9.91 -5.41 14.90
C VAL A 235 -9.06 -6.19 15.90
N GLY A 236 -9.42 -6.18 17.18
CA GLY A 236 -8.77 -7.00 18.20
C GLY A 236 -8.86 -8.49 17.88
N TYR A 237 -10.03 -8.95 17.45
CA TYR A 237 -10.22 -10.34 17.00
C TYR A 237 -9.38 -10.66 15.75
N LEU A 238 -9.31 -9.77 14.77
CA LEU A 238 -8.51 -9.96 13.56
C LEU A 238 -7.01 -10.02 13.89
N LEU A 239 -6.50 -9.13 14.74
CA LEU A 239 -5.11 -9.14 15.21
C LEU A 239 -4.76 -10.47 15.88
N ALA A 240 -5.67 -11.02 16.69
CA ALA A 240 -5.48 -12.32 17.32
C ALA A 240 -5.46 -13.47 16.31
N MET A 241 -6.36 -13.47 15.31
CA MET A 241 -6.32 -14.45 14.21
C MET A 241 -5.06 -14.31 13.35
N MET A 242 -4.51 -13.09 13.25
CA MET A 242 -3.19 -12.88 12.66
C MET A 242 -2.09 -13.47 13.56
N SER A 243 -2.16 -13.36 14.88
CA SER A 243 -1.17 -14.01 15.75
C SER A 243 -1.17 -15.54 15.65
N GLY A 244 -2.34 -16.15 15.40
CA GLY A 244 -2.52 -17.61 15.27
C GLY A 244 -2.49 -18.13 13.82
N ASP A 245 -3.54 -18.87 13.46
CA ASP A 245 -3.67 -19.75 12.26
C ASP A 245 -3.64 -19.05 10.89
N SER A 246 -3.58 -17.72 10.83
CA SER A 246 -3.55 -17.01 9.55
C SER A 246 -2.12 -16.95 9.00
N SER A 247 -1.89 -17.70 7.92
CA SER A 247 -0.65 -17.58 7.13
C SER A 247 -0.53 -16.18 6.55
N LYS A 248 0.71 -15.68 6.51
CA LYS A 248 1.04 -14.33 6.06
C LYS A 248 1.87 -14.44 4.81
N SER A 249 1.38 -13.86 3.73
CA SER A 249 2.13 -13.82 2.48
C SER A 249 2.50 -12.38 2.16
N GLY A 250 3.77 -12.15 1.92
CA GLY A 250 4.32 -10.85 1.56
C GLY A 250 5.45 -10.39 2.46
N GLY A 251 5.61 -9.07 2.58
CA GLY A 251 6.79 -8.46 3.19
C GLY A 251 7.19 -7.18 2.47
N ILE A 252 8.46 -6.81 2.58
CA ILE A 252 9.03 -5.69 1.84
C ILE A 252 8.99 -6.02 0.35
N GLN A 253 8.10 -5.37 -0.40
CA GLN A 253 8.11 -5.43 -1.86
C GLN A 253 8.94 -4.30 -2.44
N GLU A 254 9.13 -4.32 -3.77
CA GLU A 254 9.95 -3.35 -4.47
C GLU A 254 9.54 -1.89 -4.21
N ARG A 255 8.23 -1.61 -4.08
CA ARG A 255 7.70 -0.25 -3.86
C ARG A 255 7.06 -0.02 -2.50
N PHE A 256 6.31 -1.00 -2.00
CA PHE A 256 5.60 -0.89 -0.72
C PHE A 256 5.62 -2.21 0.04
N ALA A 257 5.95 -2.13 1.33
CA ALA A 257 5.68 -3.19 2.29
C ALA A 257 4.17 -3.48 2.28
N SER A 258 3.83 -4.74 2.04
CA SER A 258 2.43 -5.17 1.97
C SER A 258 2.30 -6.66 2.24
N MET A 259 1.21 -7.00 2.90
CA MET A 259 0.93 -8.36 3.35
C MET A 259 -0.51 -8.75 2.97
N GLY A 260 -0.72 -10.03 2.68
CA GLY A 260 -2.03 -10.65 2.59
C GLY A 260 -2.17 -11.76 3.63
N LEU A 261 -3.41 -11.99 4.07
CA LEU A 261 -3.79 -13.07 4.96
C LEU A 261 -4.32 -14.26 4.15
N ASP A 262 -3.88 -15.46 4.51
CA ASP A 262 -4.40 -16.73 4.01
C ASP A 262 -4.83 -17.58 5.20
N LEU A 263 -6.13 -17.65 5.43
CA LEU A 263 -6.73 -18.40 6.51
C LEU A 263 -7.18 -19.77 6.00
N GLN A 264 -6.65 -20.83 6.60
CA GLN A 264 -6.97 -22.21 6.24
C GLN A 264 -7.56 -22.93 7.46
N LEU A 265 -8.83 -23.32 7.38
CA LEU A 265 -9.53 -23.97 8.48
C LEU A 265 -10.01 -25.37 8.06
N SER A 266 -9.77 -26.37 8.88
CA SER A 266 -10.07 -27.77 8.54
C SER A 266 -11.54 -28.01 8.18
N LEU A 267 -11.80 -28.85 7.17
CA LEU A 267 -13.14 -29.34 6.83
C LEU A 267 -13.73 -30.33 7.86
N LYS A 268 -12.96 -30.73 8.89
CA LYS A 268 -13.44 -31.68 9.93
C LYS A 268 -14.64 -31.16 10.72
N ARG A 269 -14.84 -29.84 10.77
CA ARG A 269 -15.91 -29.19 11.55
C ARG A 269 -16.59 -28.14 10.69
N ASN A 270 -17.88 -28.30 10.42
CA ASN A 270 -18.65 -27.34 9.62
C ASN A 270 -18.69 -25.93 10.24
N SER A 271 -18.57 -25.81 11.58
CA SER A 271 -18.50 -24.52 12.26
C SER A 271 -17.24 -23.71 11.91
N ASN A 272 -16.20 -24.33 11.35
CA ASN A 272 -15.04 -23.64 10.82
C ASN A 272 -15.38 -22.75 9.61
N GLU A 273 -16.42 -23.08 8.84
CA GLU A 273 -16.90 -22.19 7.79
C GLU A 273 -17.43 -20.87 8.36
N ARG A 274 -18.17 -20.98 9.46
CA ARG A 274 -18.72 -19.82 10.17
C ARG A 274 -17.60 -18.97 10.78
N LEU A 275 -16.57 -19.60 11.36
CA LEU A 275 -15.36 -18.89 11.83
C LEU A 275 -14.69 -18.11 10.70
N GLY A 276 -14.45 -18.74 9.54
CA GLY A 276 -13.83 -18.07 8.40
C GLY A 276 -14.66 -16.88 7.87
N LYS A 277 -16.00 -16.99 7.85
CA LYS A 277 -16.90 -15.87 7.54
C LYS A 277 -16.78 -14.73 8.56
N TYR A 278 -16.61 -15.04 9.84
CA TYR A 278 -16.42 -14.03 10.88
C TYR A 278 -15.08 -13.30 10.72
N VAL A 279 -13.98 -14.00 10.47
CA VAL A 279 -12.67 -13.37 10.20
C VAL A 279 -12.72 -12.49 8.95
N CYS A 280 -13.40 -12.97 7.90
CA CYS A 280 -13.65 -12.22 6.68
C CYS A 280 -14.41 -10.91 6.97
N MET A 281 -15.44 -10.96 7.83
CA MET A 281 -16.15 -9.76 8.29
C MET A 281 -15.19 -8.81 9.01
N CYS A 282 -14.37 -9.29 9.95
CA CYS A 282 -13.39 -8.46 10.65
C CYS A 282 -12.44 -7.73 9.69
N ALA A 283 -11.88 -8.41 8.69
CA ALA A 283 -11.04 -7.76 7.68
C ALA A 283 -11.81 -6.73 6.84
N ASN A 284 -13.03 -7.08 6.40
CA ASN A 284 -13.86 -6.19 5.62
C ASN A 284 -14.30 -4.93 6.42
N THR A 285 -14.33 -5.00 7.76
CA THR A 285 -14.64 -3.83 8.60
C THR A 285 -13.56 -2.75 8.59
N ILE A 286 -12.35 -3.07 8.17
CA ILE A 286 -11.21 -2.14 8.07
C ILE A 286 -10.83 -1.85 6.61
N GLY A 287 -11.76 -2.06 5.68
CA GLY A 287 -11.56 -1.78 4.26
C GLY A 287 -10.76 -2.84 3.52
N ILE A 288 -10.34 -3.93 4.17
CA ILE A 288 -9.53 -4.97 3.54
C ILE A 288 -10.43 -6.05 2.95
N LYS A 289 -10.40 -6.20 1.64
CA LYS A 289 -11.19 -7.23 0.97
C LYS A 289 -10.66 -8.62 1.29
N MET A 290 -11.44 -9.40 2.02
CA MET A 290 -11.23 -10.83 2.22
C MET A 290 -12.40 -11.62 1.65
N LYS A 291 -12.13 -12.80 1.09
CA LYS A 291 -13.19 -13.67 0.55
C LYS A 291 -12.83 -15.14 0.64
N ARG A 292 -13.85 -15.99 0.68
CA ARG A 292 -13.68 -17.44 0.52
C ARG A 292 -13.24 -17.72 -0.91
N ILE A 293 -12.27 -18.61 -1.07
CA ILE A 293 -11.85 -19.16 -2.36
C ILE A 293 -12.05 -20.68 -2.35
N SER A 294 -11.68 -21.36 -3.43
CA SER A 294 -11.76 -22.80 -3.52
C SER A 294 -11.05 -23.47 -2.35
N ASP A 295 -11.73 -24.47 -1.76
CA ASP A 295 -11.20 -25.25 -0.66
C ASP A 295 -9.87 -25.91 -1.06
N LYS A 296 -8.93 -25.97 -0.12
CA LYS A 296 -7.61 -26.55 -0.33
C LYS A 296 -7.69 -28.07 -0.10
N GLN A 297 -7.16 -28.84 -1.05
CA GLN A 297 -6.98 -30.28 -0.86
C GLN A 297 -5.94 -30.56 0.24
N PRO A 298 -6.01 -31.71 0.93
CA PRO A 298 -5.02 -32.06 1.95
C PRO A 298 -3.59 -32.10 1.35
N THR A 299 -2.64 -31.52 2.07
CA THR A 299 -1.22 -31.38 1.66
C THR A 299 -0.29 -31.71 2.82
N GLY A 300 0.94 -32.13 2.53
CA GLY A 300 1.93 -32.46 3.56
C GLY A 300 1.45 -33.59 4.47
N ASP A 301 1.67 -33.47 5.77
CA ASP A 301 1.31 -34.49 6.77
C ASP A 301 -0.20 -34.80 6.79
N SER A 302 -1.06 -33.83 6.48
CA SER A 302 -2.51 -34.07 6.45
C SER A 302 -2.93 -35.00 5.33
N LYS A 303 -2.17 -35.06 4.22
CA LYS A 303 -2.39 -35.96 3.09
C LYS A 303 -2.16 -37.43 3.47
N TYR A 304 -1.21 -37.69 4.36
CA TYR A 304 -0.83 -39.03 4.81
C TYR A 304 -1.48 -39.43 6.15
N SER A 305 -2.26 -38.53 6.75
CA SER A 305 -3.03 -38.85 7.95
C SER A 305 -4.08 -39.92 7.65
N GLN A 306 -4.48 -40.68 8.68
CA GLN A 306 -5.50 -41.74 8.54
C GLN A 306 -6.84 -41.23 7.98
N THR A 307 -7.14 -39.94 8.16
CA THR A 307 -8.32 -39.27 7.62
C THR A 307 -7.91 -37.95 6.97
N PRO A 308 -7.44 -37.97 5.71
CA PRO A 308 -7.05 -36.76 5.00
C PRO A 308 -8.25 -35.83 4.87
N THR A 309 -8.11 -34.61 5.38
CA THR A 309 -9.17 -33.60 5.28
C THR A 309 -8.62 -32.35 4.63
N GLY A 310 -9.35 -31.84 3.64
CA GLY A 310 -9.09 -30.52 3.08
C GLY A 310 -9.34 -29.39 4.09
N ALA A 311 -9.19 -28.16 3.61
CA ALA A 311 -9.43 -26.96 4.41
C ALA A 311 -10.29 -25.97 3.63
N TYR A 312 -11.26 -25.37 4.32
CA TYR A 312 -11.84 -24.12 3.87
C TYR A 312 -10.74 -23.05 3.79
N ARG A 313 -10.80 -22.17 2.78
CA ARG A 313 -9.76 -21.17 2.55
C ARG A 313 -10.33 -19.78 2.31
N TRP A 314 -9.82 -18.79 3.02
CA TRP A 314 -10.09 -17.36 2.78
C TRP A 314 -8.79 -16.63 2.53
N VAL A 315 -8.81 -15.74 1.55
CA VAL A 315 -7.65 -14.95 1.17
C VAL A 315 -8.05 -13.48 1.16
N SER A 316 -7.23 -12.64 1.79
CA SER A 316 -7.33 -11.20 1.67
C SER A 316 -6.58 -10.70 0.44
N GLU A 317 -6.97 -9.54 -0.05
CA GLU A 317 -6.06 -8.75 -0.88
C GLU A 317 -4.79 -8.38 -0.09
N ARG A 318 -3.75 -8.00 -0.83
CA ARG A 318 -2.50 -7.53 -0.22
C ARG A 318 -2.64 -6.05 0.10
N SER A 319 -2.32 -5.68 1.34
CA SER A 319 -2.46 -4.30 1.81
C SER A 319 -1.25 -3.88 2.65
N PRO A 320 -0.79 -2.62 2.51
CA PRO A 320 0.13 -1.99 3.44
C PRO A 320 -0.43 -1.88 4.86
N LEU A 321 -1.76 -1.79 5.05
CA LEU A 321 -2.39 -1.77 6.37
C LEU A 321 -2.14 -3.07 7.14
N LEU A 322 -2.29 -4.22 6.49
CA LEU A 322 -1.99 -5.52 7.11
C LEU A 322 -0.50 -5.66 7.48
N ALA A 323 0.37 -5.12 6.62
CA ALA A 323 1.80 -5.02 6.87
C ALA A 323 2.11 -4.12 8.09
N TRP A 324 1.43 -2.98 8.20
CA TRP A 324 1.54 -2.08 9.35
C TRP A 324 0.98 -2.74 10.63
N MET A 325 -0.15 -3.44 10.58
CA MET A 325 -0.67 -4.18 11.72
C MET A 325 0.33 -5.25 12.20
N PHE A 326 0.93 -6.00 11.28
CA PHE A 326 1.95 -6.98 11.64
C PHE A 326 3.18 -6.33 12.28
N SER A 327 3.69 -5.25 11.69
CA SER A 327 4.95 -4.66 12.16
C SER A 327 4.79 -3.76 13.38
N VAL A 328 3.75 -2.94 13.40
CA VAL A 328 3.55 -1.88 14.39
C VAL A 328 2.58 -2.31 15.50
N CYS A 329 1.45 -2.95 15.16
CA CYS A 329 0.51 -3.40 16.20
C CYS A 329 1.06 -4.64 16.93
N MET A 330 1.59 -5.63 16.20
CA MET A 330 2.15 -6.85 16.80
C MET A 330 3.63 -6.70 17.22
N GLY A 331 4.31 -5.66 16.73
CA GLY A 331 5.70 -5.35 17.05
C GLY A 331 6.72 -6.32 16.43
N LEU A 332 6.36 -6.95 15.30
CA LEU A 332 7.19 -7.96 14.65
C LEU A 332 7.99 -7.39 13.45
N GLY A 333 9.25 -7.79 13.34
CA GLY A 333 10.09 -7.54 12.18
C GLY A 333 9.73 -8.44 10.99
N TRP A 334 10.18 -8.08 9.80
CA TRP A 334 9.89 -8.82 8.56
C TRP A 334 10.44 -10.26 8.54
N GLU A 335 11.51 -10.50 9.28
CA GLU A 335 12.14 -11.82 9.42
C GLU A 335 11.57 -12.61 10.61
N GLU A 336 10.79 -11.96 11.49
CA GLU A 336 10.17 -12.58 12.65
C GLU A 336 8.88 -13.31 12.24
N ARG A 337 8.57 -14.42 12.90
CA ARG A 337 7.38 -15.24 12.66
C ARG A 337 6.61 -15.43 13.96
N THR A 338 5.29 -15.36 13.92
CA THR A 338 4.43 -15.57 15.11
C THR A 338 4.60 -16.95 15.75
N SER A 339 5.10 -17.93 14.99
CA SER A 339 5.40 -19.29 15.48
C SER A 339 6.68 -19.39 16.32
N TYR A 340 7.61 -18.42 16.20
CA TYR A 340 8.93 -18.48 16.82
C TYR A 340 9.28 -17.25 17.64
N ASP A 341 8.73 -16.09 17.28
CA ASP A 341 9.03 -14.80 17.86
C ASP A 341 7.84 -14.25 18.67
N PRO A 342 8.08 -13.71 19.87
CA PRO A 342 7.02 -13.22 20.74
C PRO A 342 6.44 -11.90 20.25
N LEU A 343 5.14 -11.74 20.47
CA LEU A 343 4.39 -10.50 20.24
C LEU A 343 4.88 -9.40 21.18
N LYS A 344 5.10 -8.20 20.65
CA LYS A 344 5.55 -7.02 21.41
C LYS A 344 4.39 -6.02 21.49
N MET A 345 3.35 -6.41 22.22
CA MET A 345 2.04 -5.74 22.26
C MET A 345 1.67 -5.18 23.64
N ASP A 346 2.62 -4.65 24.41
CA ASP A 346 2.33 -4.20 25.79
C ASP A 346 1.23 -3.14 25.88
N TRP A 347 1.04 -2.36 24.82
CA TRP A 347 -0.07 -1.40 24.70
C TRP A 347 -1.45 -2.05 24.85
N ILE A 348 -1.60 -3.36 24.57
CA ILE A 348 -2.90 -4.04 24.67
C ILE A 348 -3.42 -4.10 26.10
N PHE A 349 -2.54 -4.07 27.11
CA PHE A 349 -2.94 -4.18 28.51
C PHE A 349 -3.67 -2.94 29.02
N SER A 350 -3.50 -1.79 28.36
CA SER A 350 -4.28 -0.57 28.63
C SER A 350 -5.54 -0.45 27.78
N ALA A 351 -5.78 -1.39 26.85
CA ALA A 351 -6.96 -1.37 26.00
C ALA A 351 -8.26 -1.67 26.79
N PRO A 352 -9.43 -1.20 26.30
CA PRO A 352 -10.72 -1.53 26.87
C PRO A 352 -10.92 -3.03 27.07
N PHE A 353 -11.70 -3.38 28.08
CA PHE A 353 -12.01 -4.77 28.42
C PHE A 353 -12.54 -5.56 27.22
N SER A 354 -13.45 -4.97 26.44
CA SER A 354 -14.07 -5.61 25.27
C SER A 354 -13.04 -5.96 24.19
N PHE A 355 -12.10 -5.05 23.91
CA PHE A 355 -11.03 -5.27 22.94
C PHE A 355 -10.11 -6.41 23.38
N ARG A 356 -9.67 -6.40 24.64
CA ARG A 356 -8.81 -7.45 25.21
C ARG A 356 -9.51 -8.81 25.18
N LEU A 357 -10.79 -8.85 25.54
CA LEU A 357 -11.61 -10.06 25.48
C LEU A 357 -11.69 -10.60 24.04
N ARG A 358 -11.95 -9.73 23.06
CA ARG A 358 -12.11 -10.13 21.66
C ARG A 358 -10.79 -10.60 21.04
N PHE A 359 -9.67 -10.01 21.44
CA PHE A 359 -8.35 -10.51 21.10
C PHE A 359 -8.12 -11.92 21.68
N VAL A 360 -8.40 -12.13 22.98
CA VAL A 360 -8.31 -13.47 23.59
C VAL A 360 -9.19 -14.49 22.89
N GLN A 361 -10.41 -14.10 22.53
CA GLN A 361 -11.33 -14.97 21.79
C GLN A 361 -10.77 -15.38 20.43
N GLY A 362 -10.17 -14.46 19.68
CA GLY A 362 -9.52 -14.80 18.41
C GLY A 362 -8.37 -15.81 18.57
N LEU A 363 -7.56 -15.66 19.62
CA LEU A 363 -6.49 -16.62 19.92
C LEU A 363 -7.07 -17.99 20.30
N ALA A 364 -8.12 -18.03 21.11
CA ALA A 364 -8.72 -19.27 21.55
C ALA A 364 -9.45 -20.00 20.41
N ASP A 365 -10.17 -19.26 19.56
CA ASP A 365 -10.83 -19.82 18.38
C ASP A 365 -9.83 -20.27 17.31
N SER A 366 -8.59 -19.77 17.33
CA SER A 366 -7.46 -20.30 16.55
C SER A 366 -6.95 -21.61 17.17
N ASP A 367 -6.34 -21.53 18.37
CA ASP A 367 -5.40 -22.56 18.85
C ASP A 367 -5.76 -23.22 20.18
N ALA A 368 -6.95 -22.95 20.75
CA ALA A 368 -7.33 -23.57 22.01
C ALA A 368 -7.99 -24.94 21.86
N GLY A 369 -7.88 -25.74 22.91
CA GLY A 369 -8.61 -26.98 23.13
C GLY A 369 -9.40 -26.92 24.43
N VAL A 370 -10.60 -27.52 24.41
CA VAL A 370 -11.43 -27.70 25.61
C VAL A 370 -11.22 -29.12 26.12
N LYS A 371 -10.85 -29.24 27.39
CA LYS A 371 -10.73 -30.49 28.14
C LYS A 371 -11.78 -30.53 29.27
N PRO A 372 -11.97 -31.66 29.97
CA PRO A 372 -13.00 -31.78 31.00
C PRO A 372 -12.95 -30.69 32.09
N SER A 373 -11.75 -30.36 32.61
CA SER A 373 -11.54 -29.43 33.73
C SER A 373 -10.95 -28.07 33.32
N GLU A 374 -10.44 -27.94 32.10
CA GLU A 374 -9.59 -26.83 31.69
C GLU A 374 -9.79 -26.45 30.22
N VAL A 375 -9.44 -25.22 29.89
CA VAL A 375 -9.20 -24.76 28.53
C VAL A 375 -7.71 -24.51 28.38
N VAL A 376 -7.12 -25.03 27.31
CA VAL A 376 -5.69 -24.90 27.03
C VAL A 376 -5.52 -24.18 25.70
N VAL A 377 -4.85 -23.04 25.72
CA VAL A 377 -4.45 -22.29 24.52
C VAL A 377 -3.01 -22.65 24.18
N THR A 378 -2.78 -23.26 23.01
CA THR A 378 -1.41 -23.45 22.53
C THR A 378 -0.91 -22.11 22.03
N SER A 379 0.18 -21.60 22.60
CA SER A 379 0.55 -20.21 22.42
C SER A 379 2.05 -19.99 22.48
N VAL A 380 2.90 -20.93 22.06
CA VAL A 380 4.34 -20.67 21.89
C VAL A 380 4.54 -19.61 20.81
N PRO A 381 5.46 -18.64 20.99
CA PRO A 381 6.25 -18.32 22.20
C PRO A 381 5.55 -17.35 23.17
N ASN A 382 4.28 -17.04 22.92
CA ASN A 382 3.44 -16.03 23.59
C ASN A 382 2.73 -16.50 24.87
N ALA A 383 3.07 -17.64 25.48
CA ALA A 383 2.26 -18.21 26.56
C ALA A 383 2.21 -17.33 27.82
N GLU A 384 3.30 -16.66 28.16
CA GLU A 384 3.30 -15.70 29.27
C GLU A 384 2.47 -14.45 28.94
N PHE A 385 2.57 -13.94 27.71
CA PHE A 385 1.77 -12.82 27.24
C PHE A 385 0.26 -13.13 27.30
N VAL A 386 -0.15 -14.30 26.80
CA VAL A 386 -1.54 -14.75 26.84
C VAL A 386 -2.01 -14.94 28.28
N THR A 387 -1.19 -15.55 29.14
CA THR A 387 -1.50 -15.71 30.58
C THR A 387 -1.73 -14.35 31.25
N LYS A 388 -0.82 -13.38 31.05
CA LYS A 388 -0.96 -12.02 31.57
C LYS A 388 -2.23 -11.34 31.06
N LEU A 389 -2.61 -11.58 29.81
CA LEU A 389 -3.83 -11.02 29.22
C LEU A 389 -5.09 -11.61 29.86
N LEU A 390 -5.16 -12.93 30.05
CA LEU A 390 -6.27 -13.59 30.74
C LEU A 390 -6.39 -13.13 32.20
N LEU A 391 -5.27 -13.00 32.92
CA LEU A 391 -5.24 -12.46 34.29
C LEU A 391 -5.77 -11.03 34.33
N SER A 392 -5.41 -10.19 33.34
CA SER A 392 -5.90 -8.81 33.23
C SER A 392 -7.41 -8.71 32.98
N LEU A 393 -8.04 -9.79 32.53
CA LEU A 393 -9.49 -9.91 32.35
C LEU A 393 -10.19 -10.56 33.55
N GLY A 394 -9.45 -10.89 34.62
CA GLY A 394 -9.99 -11.46 35.85
C GLY A 394 -10.03 -12.99 35.89
N MET A 395 -9.40 -13.70 34.95
CA MET A 395 -9.26 -15.17 35.01
C MET A 395 -8.13 -15.57 35.96
N THR A 396 -8.41 -15.63 37.26
CA THR A 396 -7.40 -15.84 38.31
C THR A 396 -6.71 -17.20 38.26
N SER A 397 -7.32 -18.20 37.62
CA SER A 397 -6.73 -19.53 37.43
C SER A 397 -5.78 -19.64 36.23
N ALA A 398 -5.64 -18.56 35.45
CA ALA A 398 -4.78 -18.55 34.27
C ALA A 398 -3.31 -18.71 34.66
N HIS A 399 -2.63 -19.70 34.06
CA HIS A 399 -1.20 -19.93 34.29
C HIS A 399 -0.50 -20.49 33.05
N THR A 400 0.80 -20.21 32.96
CA THR A 400 1.68 -20.73 31.91
C THR A 400 2.08 -22.17 32.23
N ILE A 401 1.87 -23.08 31.28
CA ILE A 401 2.42 -24.43 31.32
C ILE A 401 3.84 -24.38 30.73
N ILE A 402 4.81 -24.78 31.55
CA ILE A 402 6.22 -24.87 31.15
C ILE A 402 6.56 -26.36 30.99
N GLU A 403 7.01 -26.75 29.80
CA GLU A 403 7.49 -28.11 29.52
C GLU A 403 8.94 -28.00 29.03
N GLY A 404 9.87 -28.74 29.66
CA GLY A 404 11.28 -28.70 29.29
C GLY A 404 11.95 -27.31 29.44
N GLY A 405 11.43 -26.47 30.35
CA GLY A 405 11.91 -25.10 30.55
C GLY A 405 11.38 -24.08 29.54
N VAL A 406 10.50 -24.48 28.61
CA VAL A 406 9.90 -23.60 27.60
C VAL A 406 8.42 -23.35 27.94
N PRO A 407 7.96 -22.09 27.95
CA PRO A 407 6.56 -21.76 28.18
C PRO A 407 5.72 -22.12 26.93
N LEU A 408 5.02 -23.25 26.98
CA LEU A 408 4.35 -23.80 25.79
C LEU A 408 2.90 -23.36 25.61
N ARG A 409 2.15 -23.30 26.71
CA ARG A 409 0.69 -23.16 26.66
C ARG A 409 0.20 -22.29 27.79
N THR A 410 -0.97 -21.71 27.60
CA THR A 410 -1.73 -21.07 28.67
C THR A 410 -2.89 -21.98 29.06
N MET A 411 -3.08 -22.23 30.35
CA MET A 411 -4.23 -22.97 30.88
C MET A 411 -5.10 -22.05 31.72
N VAL A 412 -6.42 -22.25 31.63
CA VAL A 412 -7.40 -21.65 32.54
C VAL A 412 -8.44 -22.69 32.96
N ASN A 413 -8.98 -22.56 34.17
CA ASN A 413 -10.06 -23.42 34.64
C ASN A 413 -11.29 -23.27 33.73
N ARG A 414 -11.93 -24.39 33.40
CA ARG A 414 -13.10 -24.41 32.51
C ARG A 414 -14.26 -23.55 33.01
N ARG A 415 -14.50 -23.52 34.33
CA ARG A 415 -15.57 -22.73 34.95
C ARG A 415 -15.30 -21.25 34.77
N GLU A 416 -14.07 -20.77 35.00
CA GLU A 416 -13.74 -19.35 34.73
C GLU A 416 -13.87 -19.02 33.25
N ALA A 417 -13.36 -19.89 32.36
CA ALA A 417 -13.44 -19.74 30.91
C ALA A 417 -14.89 -19.70 30.38
N SER A 418 -15.85 -20.32 31.07
CA SER A 418 -17.26 -20.23 30.72
C SER A 418 -17.95 -18.95 31.21
N HIS A 419 -17.50 -18.38 32.33
CA HIS A 419 -18.07 -17.13 32.85
C HIS A 419 -17.57 -15.91 32.06
N LEU A 420 -16.29 -15.90 31.71
CA LEU A 420 -15.72 -14.96 30.77
C LEU A 420 -15.54 -15.68 29.43
N PRO A 421 -16.50 -15.56 28.49
CA PRO A 421 -16.60 -16.46 27.33
C PRO A 421 -15.35 -16.38 26.46
N ILE A 422 -14.43 -17.33 26.67
CA ILE A 422 -13.12 -17.34 26.01
C ILE A 422 -13.22 -17.68 24.52
N PHE A 423 -14.35 -18.23 24.08
CA PHE A 423 -14.64 -18.46 22.66
C PHE A 423 -15.71 -17.47 22.20
N ASN A 424 -15.66 -17.06 20.94
CA ASN A 424 -16.55 -16.05 20.41
C ASN A 424 -18.00 -16.56 20.30
N GLU A 425 -18.89 -15.88 21.00
CA GLU A 425 -20.32 -16.18 21.11
C GLU A 425 -21.12 -15.88 19.82
N HIS A 426 -20.61 -15.05 18.92
CA HIS A 426 -21.20 -14.82 17.60
C HIS A 426 -20.84 -15.96 16.65
N VAL A 427 -19.61 -16.46 16.72
CA VAL A 427 -19.15 -17.59 15.91
C VAL A 427 -19.88 -18.87 16.32
N LYS A 428 -20.05 -19.12 17.64
CA LYS A 428 -20.61 -20.39 18.18
C LYS A 428 -19.90 -21.60 17.57
N GLY A 429 -18.57 -21.57 17.60
CA GLY A 429 -17.72 -22.64 17.11
C GLY A 429 -17.92 -23.94 17.88
N TYR A 430 -17.37 -25.05 17.38
CA TYR A 430 -17.47 -26.33 18.09
C TYR A 430 -16.80 -26.29 19.49
N ARG A 431 -15.81 -25.42 19.69
CA ARG A 431 -15.13 -25.20 20.98
C ARG A 431 -16.01 -24.44 21.96
N TYR A 432 -16.71 -23.40 21.49
CA TYR A 432 -17.74 -22.70 22.25
C TYR A 432 -18.82 -23.70 22.71
N ASP A 433 -19.34 -24.50 21.78
CA ASP A 433 -20.32 -25.53 22.07
C ASP A 433 -19.82 -26.55 23.11
N ALA A 434 -18.57 -27.02 22.99
CA ALA A 434 -17.97 -27.92 23.96
C ALA A 434 -17.91 -27.27 25.34
N LEU A 435 -17.46 -26.01 25.43
CA LEU A 435 -17.37 -25.29 26.70
C LEU A 435 -18.74 -25.11 27.36
N VAL A 436 -19.75 -24.68 26.60
CA VAL A 436 -21.10 -24.37 27.12
C VAL A 436 -21.94 -25.62 27.39
N LYS A 437 -21.92 -26.64 26.52
CA LYS A 437 -22.80 -27.83 26.64
C LYS A 437 -22.43 -28.74 27.81
N GLU A 438 -21.18 -28.80 28.24
CA GLU A 438 -20.79 -29.65 29.39
C GLU A 438 -20.60 -28.88 30.70
N GLY A 439 -20.62 -27.54 30.68
CA GLY A 439 -20.63 -26.71 31.90
C GLY A 439 -21.93 -26.81 32.71
N ILE A 440 -22.98 -27.43 32.13
CA ILE A 440 -24.31 -27.64 32.73
C ILE A 440 -24.58 -29.13 33.02
N ARG A 441 -23.55 -29.96 33.20
CA ARG A 441 -23.78 -31.27 33.84
C ARG A 441 -23.68 -31.07 35.36
N PRO A 442 -24.79 -31.14 36.11
CA PRO A 442 -24.68 -31.20 37.57
C PRO A 442 -23.77 -32.35 37.93
N SER A 443 -22.86 -32.11 38.87
CA SER A 443 -22.01 -33.16 39.44
C SER A 443 -22.86 -34.41 39.70
N LYS A 444 -22.49 -35.54 39.10
CA LYS A 444 -23.09 -36.84 39.46
C LYS A 444 -22.81 -37.23 40.90
N TYR A 445 -21.95 -36.47 41.59
CA TYR A 445 -21.76 -36.52 43.03
C TYR A 445 -22.35 -35.23 43.61
N GLY A 446 -23.68 -35.24 43.77
CA GLY A 446 -24.32 -34.36 44.74
C GLY A 446 -24.13 -34.96 46.12
N ILE A 447 -22.91 -34.84 46.66
CA ILE A 447 -22.54 -34.93 48.08
C ILE A 447 -21.31 -34.05 48.27
#